data_AF-A0A938LJW4-F1
#
_entry.id   AF-A0A938LJW4-F1
#
_cell.length_a   1.000
_cell.length_b   1.000
_cell.length_c   1.000
_cell.angle_alpha   90.00
_cell.angle_beta   90.00
_cell.angle_gamma   90.00
#
_symmetry.space_group_name_H-M   'P 1'
#
loop_
_entity.id
_entity.type
_entity.pdbx_description
1 polymer ?
#
loop_
_entity_poly.entity_id
_entity_poly.type
_entity_poly.pdbx_seq_one_letter_code
_entity_poly.pdbx_strand_id
1 'polypeptide(L)'
;MTVETLIFVAAALLAASVALAAAPEQYGILTPPAPPEPRINGARVFGVRPGRPFLFTIAATGERPLTFAARSLPAGLSLDERTGRITGTLRYRGEHVVTLVVRNARGTRERSLRIVVGDRLALAPPMGWNSWNCWAEAIDAEKVRAAADGMVASGLVNHGWMYINIDDCWQGERRPPEYALQPKERMGDLKALADYVHGLGLKLGIYSTPWKTSYAGFAGGSADTDDGRATEKGHAF
;
A
#
# COMPACT_ATOMS: atom_id res chain seq x y z
N MET A 1 -6.86 90.04 -3.05
CA MET A 1 -7.52 89.60 -4.29
C MET A 1 -7.53 88.08 -4.28
N THR A 2 -8.73 87.54 -4.28
CA THR A 2 -9.13 86.16 -3.97
C THR A 2 -8.74 85.18 -5.07
N VAL A 3 -8.13 84.06 -4.68
CA VAL A 3 -7.99 82.87 -5.53
C VAL A 3 -9.01 81.84 -5.04
N GLU A 4 -9.83 81.37 -5.97
CA GLU A 4 -10.99 80.51 -5.77
C GLU A 4 -10.62 79.13 -5.22
N THR A 5 -11.32 78.70 -4.18
CA THR A 5 -11.28 77.34 -3.64
C THR A 5 -12.24 76.46 -4.43
N LEU A 6 -11.71 75.58 -5.28
CA LEU A 6 -12.48 74.51 -5.93
C LEU A 6 -12.67 73.36 -4.92
N ILE A 7 -13.92 73.14 -4.49
CA ILE A 7 -14.30 71.99 -3.67
C ILE A 7 -14.46 70.78 -4.59
N PHE A 8 -13.53 69.82 -4.52
CA PHE A 8 -13.74 68.47 -5.06
C PHE A 8 -14.45 67.61 -4.01
N VAL A 9 -15.71 67.28 -4.25
CA VAL A 9 -16.44 66.24 -3.51
C VAL A 9 -15.98 64.89 -4.03
N ALA A 10 -15.16 64.18 -3.25
CA ALA A 10 -14.85 62.77 -3.51
C ALA A 10 -15.94 61.89 -2.89
N ALA A 11 -16.88 61.41 -3.72
CA ALA A 11 -17.81 60.37 -3.32
C ALA A 11 -17.09 59.01 -3.32
N ALA A 12 -16.78 58.48 -2.13
CA ALA A 12 -16.27 57.13 -1.98
C ALA A 12 -17.44 56.12 -2.05
N LEU A 13 -17.59 55.44 -3.19
CA LEU A 13 -18.42 54.24 -3.30
C LEU A 13 -17.59 53.03 -2.86
N LEU A 14 -17.87 52.53 -1.66
CA LEU A 14 -17.37 51.23 -1.21
C LEU A 14 -18.19 50.13 -1.90
N ALA A 15 -17.63 49.49 -2.93
CA ALA A 15 -18.18 48.26 -3.47
C ALA A 15 -17.76 47.09 -2.58
N ALA A 16 -18.68 46.58 -1.76
CA ALA A 16 -18.47 45.34 -1.03
C ALA A 16 -18.54 44.16 -2.01
N SER A 17 -17.39 43.62 -2.41
CA SER A 17 -17.34 42.35 -3.13
C SER A 17 -17.56 41.22 -2.14
N VAL A 18 -18.80 40.75 -2.02
CA VAL A 18 -19.05 39.43 -1.44
C VAL A 18 -18.69 38.42 -2.52
N ALA A 19 -17.45 37.94 -2.49
CA ALA A 19 -17.08 36.75 -3.23
C ALA A 19 -17.86 35.58 -2.61
N LEU A 20 -18.95 35.19 -3.25
CA LEU A 20 -19.67 33.97 -2.91
C LEU A 20 -18.75 32.80 -3.29
N ALA A 21 -17.95 32.33 -2.33
CA ALA A 21 -17.19 31.10 -2.50
C ALA A 21 -18.22 30.00 -2.80
N ALA A 22 -18.18 29.45 -4.02
CA ALA A 22 -18.98 28.29 -4.37
C ALA A 22 -18.66 27.17 -3.36
N ALA A 23 -19.69 26.62 -2.71
CA ALA A 23 -19.52 25.47 -1.86
C ALA A 23 -18.83 24.35 -2.65
N PRO A 24 -17.87 23.62 -2.05
CA PRO A 24 -17.20 22.54 -2.76
C PRO A 24 -18.25 21.55 -3.25
N GLU A 25 -18.23 21.28 -4.56
CA GLU A 25 -19.11 20.32 -5.21
C GLU A 25 -18.93 18.96 -4.51
N GLN A 26 -19.94 18.51 -3.76
CA GLN A 26 -19.88 17.24 -3.08
C GLN A 26 -20.00 16.15 -4.14
N TYR A 27 -18.87 15.73 -4.71
CA TYR A 27 -18.82 14.59 -5.63
C TYR A 27 -19.31 13.36 -4.87
N GLY A 28 -20.60 13.04 -5.03
CA GLY A 28 -21.18 11.81 -4.50
C GLY A 28 -20.43 10.61 -5.06
N ILE A 29 -20.41 9.50 -4.31
CA ILE A 29 -19.83 8.25 -4.81
C ILE A 29 -20.69 7.78 -6.00
N LEU A 30 -20.19 7.99 -7.22
CA LEU A 30 -20.85 7.55 -8.45
C LEU A 30 -20.73 6.04 -8.69
N THR A 31 -19.88 5.37 -7.90
CA THR A 31 -19.70 3.92 -7.97
C THR A 31 -20.89 3.23 -7.31
N PRO A 32 -21.65 2.38 -8.02
CA PRO A 32 -22.73 1.62 -7.42
C PRO A 32 -22.21 0.75 -6.25
N PRO A 33 -23.01 0.53 -5.21
CA PRO A 33 -22.65 -0.39 -4.14
C PRO A 33 -22.42 -1.80 -4.70
N ALA A 34 -21.53 -2.56 -4.05
CA ALA A 34 -21.33 -3.95 -4.41
C ALA A 34 -22.62 -4.75 -4.22
N PRO A 35 -22.92 -5.72 -5.10
CA PRO A 35 -24.11 -6.57 -4.95
C PRO A 35 -24.02 -7.41 -3.66
N PRO A 36 -25.17 -7.82 -3.09
CA PRO A 36 -25.20 -8.63 -1.88
C PRO A 36 -24.71 -10.06 -2.11
N GLU A 37 -24.79 -10.59 -3.34
CA GLU A 37 -24.20 -11.88 -3.70
C GLU A 37 -22.67 -11.83 -3.66
N PRO A 38 -22.00 -12.96 -3.37
CA PRO A 38 -20.55 -13.00 -3.40
C PRO A 38 -20.04 -12.65 -4.80
N ARG A 39 -18.86 -12.04 -4.87
CA ARG A 39 -18.09 -11.85 -6.10
C ARG A 39 -16.62 -11.99 -5.79
N ILE A 40 -15.92 -12.82 -6.55
CA ILE A 40 -14.47 -13.00 -6.41
C ILE A 40 -13.74 -12.00 -7.33
N ASN A 41 -13.03 -11.07 -6.72
CA ASN A 41 -12.33 -9.94 -7.33
C ASN A 41 -10.81 -10.18 -7.39
N GLY A 42 -10.06 -9.23 -7.94
CA GLY A 42 -8.60 -9.28 -8.02
C GLY A 42 -8.05 -10.25 -9.07
N ALA A 43 -6.73 -10.48 -9.02
CA ALA A 43 -5.99 -11.23 -10.03
C ALA A 43 -6.43 -12.70 -10.14
N ARG A 44 -6.42 -13.21 -11.38
CA ARG A 44 -6.67 -14.63 -11.71
C ARG A 44 -5.39 -15.46 -11.80
N VAL A 45 -4.23 -14.82 -11.64
CA VAL A 45 -2.91 -15.42 -11.70
C VAL A 45 -2.04 -14.84 -10.59
N PHE A 46 -1.22 -15.67 -9.96
CA PHE A 46 -0.28 -15.25 -8.93
C PHE A 46 1.06 -15.96 -9.10
N GLY A 47 2.15 -15.19 -9.12
CA GLY A 47 3.51 -15.70 -9.25
C GLY A 47 4.21 -15.74 -7.89
N VAL A 48 4.93 -16.82 -7.60
CA VAL A 48 5.73 -16.98 -6.39
C VAL A 48 7.05 -17.68 -6.72
N ARG A 49 8.14 -17.31 -6.05
CA ARG A 49 9.42 -18.01 -6.20
C ARG A 49 9.42 -19.32 -5.41
N PRO A 50 10.10 -20.38 -5.90
CA PRO A 50 10.28 -21.62 -5.16
C PRO A 50 10.83 -21.38 -3.74
N GLY A 51 10.24 -22.03 -2.74
CA GLY A 51 10.70 -21.99 -1.35
C GLY A 51 10.47 -20.67 -0.61
N ARG A 52 9.78 -19.70 -1.23
CA ARG A 52 9.46 -18.42 -0.58
C ARG A 52 8.06 -18.44 0.05
N PRO A 53 7.84 -17.63 1.12
CA PRO A 53 6.52 -17.52 1.73
C PRO A 53 5.45 -17.12 0.71
N PHE A 54 4.35 -17.86 0.73
CA PHE A 54 3.17 -17.57 -0.06
C PHE A 54 2.17 -16.81 0.81
N LEU A 55 1.65 -15.68 0.31
CA LEU A 55 0.58 -14.93 0.94
C LEU A 55 -0.37 -14.38 -0.14
N PHE A 56 -1.56 -14.95 -0.22
CA PHE A 56 -2.62 -14.52 -1.14
C PHE A 56 -3.94 -14.43 -0.39
N THR A 57 -4.60 -13.28 -0.44
CA THR A 57 -5.93 -13.09 0.13
C THR A 57 -6.96 -13.13 -0.98
N ILE A 58 -7.97 -13.98 -0.87
CA ILE A 58 -9.07 -14.04 -1.84
C ILE A 58 -9.90 -12.76 -1.71
N ALA A 59 -9.64 -11.79 -2.56
CA ALA A 59 -10.41 -10.55 -2.61
C ALA A 59 -11.85 -10.86 -3.03
N ALA A 60 -12.83 -10.59 -2.17
CA ALA A 60 -14.23 -10.84 -2.47
C ALA A 60 -15.17 -9.83 -1.81
N THR A 61 -16.19 -9.41 -2.56
CA THR A 61 -17.31 -8.61 -2.06
C THR A 61 -18.56 -9.48 -1.89
N GLY A 62 -19.55 -8.97 -1.17
CA GLY A 62 -20.82 -9.62 -0.87
C GLY A 62 -21.24 -9.32 0.56
N GLU A 63 -22.51 -9.58 0.88
CA GLU A 63 -23.03 -9.47 2.25
C GLU A 63 -22.25 -10.41 3.18
N ARG A 64 -21.79 -9.90 4.33
CA ARG A 64 -21.05 -10.69 5.32
C ARG A 64 -22.02 -11.42 6.26
N PRO A 65 -21.62 -12.56 6.87
CA PRO A 65 -20.31 -13.20 6.78
C PRO A 65 -20.09 -13.91 5.43
N LEU A 66 -18.85 -13.83 4.94
CA LEU A 66 -18.36 -14.62 3.82
C LEU A 66 -17.55 -15.82 4.36
N THR A 67 -17.69 -16.98 3.72
CA THR A 67 -16.84 -18.14 3.95
C THR A 67 -16.08 -18.50 2.68
N PHE A 68 -14.87 -19.01 2.85
CA PHE A 68 -13.93 -19.27 1.76
C PHE A 68 -13.56 -20.76 1.73
N ALA A 69 -13.47 -21.32 0.52
CA ALA A 69 -12.92 -22.65 0.29
C ALA A 69 -12.03 -22.65 -0.96
N ALA A 70 -11.12 -23.61 -1.04
CA ALA A 70 -10.26 -23.82 -2.21
C ALA A 70 -10.20 -25.30 -2.55
N ARG A 71 -10.46 -25.65 -3.82
CA ARG A 71 -10.29 -27.01 -4.34
C ARG A 71 -8.99 -27.10 -5.14
N SER A 72 -8.36 -28.27 -5.05
CA SER A 72 -7.04 -28.54 -5.67
C SER A 72 -5.96 -27.59 -5.19
N LEU A 73 -6.03 -27.16 -3.92
CA LEU A 73 -4.97 -26.36 -3.30
C LEU A 73 -3.70 -27.22 -3.21
N PRO A 74 -2.55 -26.78 -3.76
CA PRO A 74 -1.34 -27.58 -3.78
C PRO A 74 -0.81 -27.84 -2.36
N ALA A 75 -0.25 -29.04 -2.16
CA ALA A 75 0.38 -29.40 -0.90
C ALA A 75 1.45 -28.38 -0.51
N GLY A 76 1.46 -27.97 0.76
CA GLY A 76 2.31 -26.90 1.28
C GLY A 76 1.61 -25.54 1.38
N LEU A 77 0.38 -25.41 0.86
CA LEU A 77 -0.50 -24.27 1.13
C LEU A 77 -1.68 -24.67 2.03
N SER A 78 -2.15 -23.71 2.82
CA SER A 78 -3.35 -23.80 3.66
C SER A 78 -4.23 -22.57 3.45
N LEU A 79 -5.55 -22.76 3.54
CA LEU A 79 -6.53 -21.67 3.51
C LEU A 79 -7.15 -21.49 4.89
N ASP A 80 -7.20 -20.25 5.39
CA ASP A 80 -8.09 -19.86 6.47
C ASP A 80 -9.48 -19.56 5.88
N GLU A 81 -10.46 -20.40 6.19
CA GLU A 81 -11.82 -20.35 5.64
C GLU A 81 -12.63 -19.12 6.09
N ARG A 82 -12.19 -18.44 7.16
CA ARG A 82 -12.85 -17.24 7.70
C ARG A 82 -12.27 -15.97 7.08
N THR A 83 -10.95 -15.92 6.90
CA THR A 83 -10.27 -14.72 6.39
C THR A 83 -10.02 -14.76 4.88
N GLY A 84 -10.13 -15.93 4.24
CA GLY A 84 -9.84 -16.10 2.83
C GLY A 84 -8.34 -16.05 2.50
N ARG A 85 -7.47 -16.18 3.50
CA ARG A 85 -6.01 -16.10 3.33
C ARG A 85 -5.43 -17.47 3.04
N ILE A 86 -4.72 -17.55 1.92
CA ILE A 86 -3.92 -18.69 1.52
C ILE A 86 -2.47 -18.38 1.87
N THR A 87 -1.88 -19.22 2.73
CA THR A 87 -0.50 -19.09 3.20
C THR A 87 0.25 -20.41 3.07
N GLY A 88 1.57 -20.37 3.13
CA GLY A 88 2.42 -21.56 3.13
C GLY A 88 3.67 -21.40 2.28
N THR A 89 4.15 -22.49 1.69
CA THR A 89 5.36 -22.49 0.84
C THR A 89 5.28 -23.59 -0.21
N LEU A 90 5.61 -23.25 -1.46
CA LEU A 90 5.72 -24.19 -2.58
C LEU A 90 7.19 -24.32 -2.99
N ARG A 91 7.75 -25.52 -2.90
CA ARG A 91 9.19 -25.78 -3.14
C ARG A 91 9.52 -26.08 -4.59
N TYR A 92 8.59 -26.69 -5.32
CA TYR A 92 8.82 -27.19 -6.66
C TYR A 92 8.22 -26.25 -7.70
N ARG A 93 8.98 -25.99 -8.76
CA ARG A 93 8.53 -25.19 -9.89
C ARG A 93 7.36 -25.88 -10.60
N GLY A 94 6.43 -25.08 -11.13
CA GLY A 94 5.26 -25.60 -11.82
C GLY A 94 4.07 -24.65 -11.79
N GLU A 95 2.97 -25.08 -12.41
CA GLU A 95 1.71 -24.34 -12.39
C GLU A 95 0.63 -25.17 -11.70
N HIS A 96 -0.20 -24.49 -10.89
CA HIS A 96 -1.34 -25.10 -10.20
C HIS A 96 -2.59 -24.29 -10.50
N VAL A 97 -3.67 -24.97 -10.89
CA VAL A 97 -4.99 -24.35 -11.05
C VAL A 97 -5.84 -24.70 -9.84
N VAL A 98 -6.15 -23.69 -9.03
CA VAL A 98 -6.94 -23.81 -7.80
C VAL A 98 -8.33 -23.24 -8.07
N THR A 99 -9.39 -23.95 -7.69
CA THR A 99 -10.74 -23.36 -7.75
C THR A 99 -11.07 -22.71 -6.42
N LEU A 100 -11.14 -21.39 -6.41
CA LEU A 100 -11.57 -20.59 -5.27
C LEU A 100 -13.09 -20.60 -5.19
N VAL A 101 -13.64 -20.71 -3.99
CA VAL A 101 -15.08 -20.69 -3.72
C VAL A 101 -15.37 -19.71 -2.60
N VAL A 102 -16.35 -18.84 -2.80
CA VAL A 102 -16.81 -17.87 -1.79
C VAL A 102 -18.32 -17.98 -1.63
N ARG A 103 -18.78 -18.03 -0.38
CA ARG A 103 -20.21 -18.22 -0.05
C ARG A 103 -20.69 -17.20 0.97
N ASN A 104 -21.97 -16.83 0.87
CA ASN A 104 -22.75 -16.19 1.92
C ASN A 104 -24.21 -16.67 1.84
N ALA A 105 -25.11 -16.05 2.60
CA ALA A 105 -26.55 -16.35 2.61
C ALA A 105 -27.25 -16.15 1.24
N ARG A 106 -26.65 -15.38 0.33
CA ARG A 106 -27.19 -15.05 -1.00
C ARG A 106 -26.70 -15.96 -2.10
N GLY A 107 -25.72 -16.84 -1.83
CA GLY A 107 -25.30 -17.88 -2.75
C GLY A 107 -23.82 -18.19 -2.71
N THR A 108 -23.36 -18.82 -3.80
CA THR A 108 -21.97 -19.27 -3.98
C THR A 108 -21.41 -18.70 -5.29
N ARG A 109 -20.12 -18.34 -5.28
CA ARG A 109 -19.34 -18.07 -6.49
C ARG A 109 -18.07 -18.89 -6.51
N GLU A 110 -17.64 -19.24 -7.71
CA GLU A 110 -16.40 -19.95 -7.96
C GLU A 110 -15.56 -19.23 -9.00
N ARG A 111 -14.23 -19.33 -8.87
CA ARG A 111 -13.29 -18.77 -9.84
C ARG A 111 -11.96 -19.49 -9.77
N SER A 112 -11.37 -19.80 -10.92
CA SER A 112 -10.01 -20.35 -10.99
C SER A 112 -8.95 -19.28 -10.68
N LEU A 113 -7.95 -19.68 -9.89
CA LEU A 113 -6.68 -18.99 -9.67
C LEU A 113 -5.56 -19.86 -10.19
N ARG A 114 -4.72 -19.31 -11.07
CA ARG A 114 -3.51 -19.96 -11.54
C ARG A 114 -2.32 -19.52 -10.70
N ILE A 115 -1.71 -20.45 -9.97
CA ILE A 115 -0.49 -20.21 -9.19
C ILE A 115 0.70 -20.68 -10.02
N VAL A 116 1.66 -19.78 -10.25
CA VAL A 116 2.88 -20.05 -11.01
C VAL A 116 4.07 -20.02 -10.05
N VAL A 117 4.71 -21.16 -9.84
CA VAL A 117 5.92 -21.29 -9.04
C VAL A 117 7.13 -21.19 -9.96
N GLY A 118 7.79 -20.03 -9.96
CA GLY A 118 8.88 -19.72 -10.89
C GLY A 118 9.51 -18.35 -10.63
N ASP A 119 10.24 -17.82 -11.62
CA ASP A 119 11.00 -16.58 -11.42
C ASP A 119 10.19 -15.31 -11.70
N ARG A 120 9.04 -15.45 -12.38
CA ARG A 120 8.16 -14.34 -12.72
C ARG A 120 7.21 -14.03 -11.57
N LEU A 121 7.34 -12.81 -11.05
CA LEU A 121 6.42 -12.22 -10.07
C LEU A 121 5.55 -11.17 -10.77
N ALA A 122 4.60 -10.59 -10.04
CA ALA A 122 3.72 -9.53 -10.56
C ALA A 122 3.05 -9.87 -11.91
N LEU A 123 2.55 -11.11 -12.04
CA LEU A 123 1.85 -11.59 -13.24
C LEU A 123 0.52 -10.87 -13.52
N ALA A 124 0.09 -10.01 -12.59
CA ALA A 124 -0.91 -8.98 -12.76
C ALA A 124 -0.38 -7.70 -12.08
N PRO A 125 -0.84 -6.50 -12.49
CA PRO A 125 -0.40 -5.25 -11.89
C PRO A 125 -0.54 -5.25 -10.36
N PRO A 126 0.50 -4.87 -9.60
CA PRO A 126 0.38 -4.73 -8.15
C PRO A 126 -0.55 -3.56 -7.82
N MET A 127 -1.48 -3.77 -6.90
CA MET A 127 -2.43 -2.77 -6.43
C MET A 127 -2.20 -2.50 -4.95
N GLY A 128 -2.08 -1.25 -4.55
CA GLY A 128 -1.78 -0.88 -3.17
C GLY A 128 -1.58 0.61 -3.00
N TRP A 129 -0.96 0.98 -1.89
CA TRP A 129 -0.75 2.35 -1.47
C TRP A 129 0.74 2.61 -1.22
N ASN A 130 1.18 3.86 -1.34
CA ASN A 130 2.55 4.31 -1.10
C ASN A 130 2.55 5.56 -0.22
N SER A 131 3.51 5.66 0.71
CA SER A 131 3.59 6.71 1.71
C SER A 131 3.97 8.10 1.23
N TRP A 132 4.67 8.22 0.11
CA TRP A 132 5.32 9.47 -0.31
C TRP A 132 4.32 10.62 -0.46
N ASN A 133 3.27 10.41 -1.25
CA ASN A 133 2.30 11.47 -1.57
C ASN A 133 1.43 11.88 -0.37
N CYS A 134 1.40 11.08 0.70
CA CYS A 134 0.63 11.41 1.90
C CYS A 134 1.49 12.06 2.97
N TRP A 135 2.72 11.58 3.16
CA TRP A 135 3.50 11.90 4.34
C TRP A 135 4.94 12.34 4.06
N ALA A 136 5.47 12.06 2.86
CA ALA A 136 6.87 12.34 2.52
C ALA A 136 7.81 11.97 3.69
N GLU A 137 8.61 12.94 4.17
CA GLU A 137 9.55 12.72 5.26
C GLU A 137 8.91 12.51 6.64
N ALA A 138 7.60 12.72 6.81
CA ALA A 138 6.91 12.56 8.08
C ALA A 138 6.51 11.10 8.38
N ILE A 139 6.91 10.12 7.56
CA ILE A 139 6.59 8.70 7.76
C ILE A 139 7.13 8.16 9.11
N ASP A 140 6.30 7.37 9.79
CA ASP A 140 6.64 6.59 10.99
C ASP A 140 5.86 5.26 11.00
N ALA A 141 6.16 4.38 11.96
CA ALA A 141 5.53 3.06 12.04
C ALA A 141 4.01 3.12 12.29
N GLU A 142 3.53 4.09 13.07
CA GLU A 142 2.11 4.24 13.38
C GLU A 142 1.31 4.63 12.13
N LYS A 143 1.85 5.54 11.32
CA LYS A 143 1.27 5.91 10.02
C LYS A 143 1.20 4.71 9.07
N VAL A 144 2.23 3.86 9.03
CA VAL A 144 2.18 2.63 8.21
C VAL A 144 1.08 1.67 8.70
N ARG A 145 0.92 1.51 10.03
CA ARG A 145 -0.19 0.71 10.59
C ARG A 145 -1.54 1.32 10.23
N ALA A 146 -1.69 2.64 10.38
CA ALA A 146 -2.92 3.36 10.02
C ALA A 146 -3.28 3.20 8.54
N ALA A 147 -2.30 3.24 7.63
CA ALA A 147 -2.54 2.96 6.21
C ALA A 147 -3.01 1.51 5.97
N ALA A 148 -2.40 0.54 6.66
CA ALA A 148 -2.79 -0.86 6.56
C ALA A 148 -4.22 -1.10 7.11
N ASP A 149 -4.55 -0.49 8.25
CA ASP A 149 -5.88 -0.57 8.86
C ASP A 149 -6.92 0.11 7.97
N GLY A 150 -6.60 1.29 7.42
CA GLY A 150 -7.44 2.01 6.47
C GLY A 150 -7.72 1.20 5.19
N MET A 151 -6.73 0.46 4.68
CA MET A 151 -6.90 -0.43 3.53
C MET A 151 -7.93 -1.54 3.80
N VAL A 152 -7.92 -2.11 5.02
CA VAL A 152 -8.88 -3.14 5.45
C VAL A 152 -10.25 -2.52 5.71
N ALA A 153 -10.31 -1.44 6.49
CA ALA A 153 -11.55 -0.79 6.93
C ALA A 153 -12.35 -0.20 5.76
N SER A 154 -11.67 0.37 4.77
CA SER A 154 -12.31 0.88 3.54
C SER A 154 -12.87 -0.23 2.63
N GLY A 155 -12.46 -1.49 2.86
CA GLY A 155 -12.85 -2.61 2.02
C GLY A 155 -12.09 -2.70 0.70
N LEU A 156 -11.09 -1.86 0.43
CA LEU A 156 -10.25 -1.93 -0.77
C LEU A 156 -9.56 -3.30 -0.92
N VAL A 157 -9.24 -3.97 0.19
CA VAL A 157 -8.75 -5.36 0.20
C VAL A 157 -9.69 -6.34 -0.51
N ASN A 158 -11.01 -6.09 -0.46
CA ASN A 158 -12.02 -6.92 -1.12
C ASN A 158 -12.04 -6.73 -2.65
N HIS A 159 -11.27 -5.76 -3.17
CA HIS A 159 -11.11 -5.44 -4.58
C HIS A 159 -9.69 -5.73 -5.11
N GLY A 160 -8.79 -6.26 -4.27
CA GLY A 160 -7.45 -6.69 -4.68
C GLY A 160 -6.31 -5.73 -4.34
N TRP A 161 -6.57 -4.67 -3.58
CA TRP A 161 -5.53 -3.80 -3.04
C TRP A 161 -4.82 -4.50 -1.87
N MET A 162 -3.52 -4.77 -2.02
CA MET A 162 -2.78 -5.66 -1.12
C MET A 162 -1.42 -5.12 -0.67
N TYR A 163 -0.89 -4.07 -1.27
CA TYR A 163 0.44 -3.56 -0.93
C TYR A 163 0.36 -2.29 -0.09
N ILE A 164 1.17 -2.22 0.96
CA ILE A 164 1.45 -1.03 1.76
C ILE A 164 2.95 -0.74 1.59
N ASN A 165 3.29 0.30 0.84
CA ASN A 165 4.68 0.59 0.49
C ASN A 165 5.21 1.76 1.32
N ILE A 166 6.28 1.50 2.05
CA ILE A 166 7.10 2.53 2.71
C ILE A 166 8.05 3.09 1.65
N ASP A 167 7.88 4.37 1.35
CA ASP A 167 8.77 5.11 0.44
C ASP A 167 10.00 5.64 1.19
N ASP A 168 10.67 6.68 0.69
CA ASP A 168 11.89 7.24 1.27
C ASP A 168 11.70 7.72 2.74
N CYS A 169 12.80 8.09 3.39
CA CYS A 169 12.89 8.68 4.75
C CYS A 169 12.69 7.71 5.95
N TRP A 170 12.60 6.40 5.69
CA TRP A 170 12.62 5.37 6.73
C TRP A 170 14.04 5.06 7.25
N GLN A 171 15.06 5.40 6.45
CA GLN A 171 16.44 4.95 6.60
C GLN A 171 17.15 5.69 7.75
N GLY A 172 17.70 4.90 8.66
CA GLY A 172 18.56 5.32 9.75
C GLY A 172 20.05 5.14 9.41
N GLU A 173 20.84 4.80 10.42
CA GLU A 173 22.29 4.61 10.29
C GLU A 173 22.66 3.17 9.93
N ARG A 174 23.84 2.98 9.36
CA ARG A 174 24.47 1.66 9.22
C ARG A 174 25.28 1.36 10.48
N ARG A 175 25.04 0.23 11.14
CA ARG A 175 25.66 -0.09 12.45
C ARG A 175 26.47 -1.41 12.40
N PRO A 176 27.59 -1.51 13.13
CA PRO A 176 28.33 -2.77 13.27
C PRO A 176 27.44 -3.90 13.84
N PRO A 177 27.81 -5.18 13.62
CA PRO A 177 29.01 -5.62 12.91
C PRO A 177 28.87 -5.67 11.38
N GLU A 178 27.65 -5.80 10.83
CA GLU A 178 27.44 -5.97 9.39
C GLU A 178 27.31 -4.65 8.62
N TYR A 179 27.21 -3.51 9.32
CA TYR A 179 26.92 -2.20 8.71
C TYR A 179 25.67 -2.23 7.80
N ALA A 180 24.71 -3.09 8.18
CA ALA A 180 23.41 -3.15 7.55
C ALA A 180 22.62 -1.88 7.84
N LEU A 181 21.86 -1.41 6.85
CA LEU A 181 21.02 -0.24 6.97
C LEU A 181 19.92 -0.47 8.02
N GLN A 182 19.91 0.34 9.07
CA GLN A 182 18.90 0.27 10.13
C GLN A 182 17.75 1.24 9.87
N PRO A 183 16.54 0.96 10.39
CA PRO A 183 15.47 1.94 10.42
C PRO A 183 15.80 3.14 11.33
N LYS A 184 15.14 4.28 11.09
CA LYS A 184 15.07 5.36 12.09
C LYS A 184 14.29 4.92 13.32
N GLU A 185 14.54 5.56 14.47
CA GLU A 185 13.84 5.29 15.73
C GLU A 185 12.31 5.30 15.59
N ARG A 186 11.75 6.31 14.90
CA ARG A 186 10.30 6.43 14.62
C ARG A 186 9.70 5.29 13.79
N MET A 187 10.53 4.52 13.09
CA MET A 187 10.09 3.34 12.33
C MET A 187 10.08 2.06 13.20
N GLY A 188 10.72 2.11 14.38
CA GLY A 188 10.76 1.00 15.33
C GLY A 188 11.27 -0.30 14.71
N ASP A 189 10.67 -1.41 15.13
CA ASP A 189 10.94 -2.74 14.59
C ASP A 189 10.19 -2.98 13.26
N LEU A 190 10.91 -2.90 12.15
CA LEU A 190 10.35 -3.16 10.82
C LEU A 190 9.88 -4.61 10.63
N LYS A 191 10.46 -5.58 11.34
CA LYS A 191 9.99 -6.97 11.29
C LYS A 191 8.62 -7.08 11.95
N ALA A 192 8.46 -6.51 13.15
CA ALA A 192 7.16 -6.49 13.83
C ALA A 192 6.11 -5.70 13.02
N LEU A 193 6.53 -4.65 12.30
CA LEU A 193 5.66 -3.93 11.37
C LEU A 193 5.25 -4.78 10.17
N ALA A 194 6.20 -5.50 9.56
CA ALA A 194 5.92 -6.43 8.45
C ALA A 194 4.99 -7.56 8.89
N ASP A 195 5.24 -8.16 10.05
CA ASP A 195 4.40 -9.23 10.61
C ASP A 195 2.96 -8.74 10.86
N TYR A 196 2.78 -7.50 11.33
CA TYR A 196 1.46 -6.89 11.46
C TYR A 196 0.74 -6.75 10.11
N VAL A 197 1.41 -6.17 9.12
CA VAL A 197 0.86 -5.97 7.77
C VAL A 197 0.52 -7.32 7.11
N HIS A 198 1.40 -8.32 7.24
CA HIS A 198 1.13 -9.69 6.78
C HIS A 198 -0.03 -10.35 7.55
N GLY A 199 -0.16 -10.07 8.85
CA GLY A 199 -1.28 -10.47 9.71
C GLY A 199 -2.62 -9.88 9.30
N LEU A 200 -2.62 -8.82 8.48
CA LEU A 200 -3.82 -8.27 7.82
C LEU A 200 -4.09 -8.89 6.44
N GLY A 201 -3.20 -9.75 5.93
CA GLY A 201 -3.28 -10.32 4.58
C GLY A 201 -2.75 -9.38 3.50
N LEU A 202 -2.10 -8.30 3.91
CA LEU A 202 -1.44 -7.31 3.07
C LEU A 202 0.05 -7.67 2.89
N LYS A 203 0.77 -6.94 2.05
CA LYS A 203 2.19 -7.09 1.76
C LYS A 203 2.89 -5.77 2.04
N LEU A 204 4.03 -5.82 2.72
CA LEU A 204 4.84 -4.64 2.98
C LEU A 204 5.85 -4.45 1.84
N GLY A 205 5.87 -3.26 1.24
CA GLY A 205 6.93 -2.79 0.35
C GLY A 205 7.88 -1.85 1.08
N ILE A 206 9.12 -1.78 0.62
CA ILE A 206 10.13 -0.87 1.16
C ILE A 206 10.96 -0.26 0.03
N TYR A 207 11.52 0.92 0.28
CA TYR A 207 12.25 1.70 -0.69
C TYR A 207 13.77 1.68 -0.45
N SER A 208 14.54 1.72 -1.54
CA SER A 208 15.96 2.05 -1.53
C SER A 208 16.36 2.60 -2.90
N THR A 209 17.64 2.97 -3.05
CA THR A 209 18.25 3.51 -4.26
C THR A 209 19.57 2.78 -4.53
N PRO A 210 20.04 2.65 -5.79
CA PRO A 210 21.38 2.12 -6.08
C PRO A 210 22.52 3.03 -5.62
N TRP A 211 22.23 4.23 -5.10
CA TRP A 211 23.24 5.21 -4.67
C TRP A 211 23.53 5.15 -3.16
N LYS A 212 24.56 5.90 -2.73
CA LYS A 212 24.89 6.09 -1.31
C LYS A 212 23.84 6.92 -0.57
N THR A 213 23.13 7.79 -1.30
CA THR A 213 22.09 8.67 -0.77
C THR A 213 20.80 8.48 -1.55
N SER A 214 19.67 8.42 -0.84
CA SER A 214 18.33 8.49 -1.43
C SER A 214 18.02 9.88 -1.95
N TYR A 215 16.89 10.01 -2.66
CA TYR A 215 16.48 11.30 -3.25
C TYR A 215 16.16 12.35 -2.17
N ALA A 216 15.66 11.93 -1.00
CA ALA A 216 15.45 12.81 0.15
C ALA A 216 16.72 12.97 1.03
N GLY A 217 17.89 12.50 0.57
CA GLY A 217 19.16 12.70 1.27
C GLY A 217 19.42 11.75 2.45
N PHE A 218 18.70 10.64 2.55
CA PHE A 218 18.95 9.59 3.55
C PHE A 218 19.91 8.52 3.02
N ALA A 219 20.32 7.57 3.87
CA ALA A 219 21.20 6.49 3.44
C ALA A 219 20.54 5.64 2.33
N GLY A 220 21.27 5.43 1.24
CA GLY A 220 20.86 4.60 0.11
C GLY A 220 21.32 3.15 0.21
N GLY A 221 21.12 2.38 -0.86
CA GLY A 221 21.40 0.94 -0.90
C GLY A 221 22.90 0.61 -0.96
N SER A 222 23.72 1.52 -1.49
CA SER A 222 25.16 1.29 -1.68
C SER A 222 26.01 1.95 -0.60
N ALA A 223 27.23 1.44 -0.42
CA ALA A 223 28.28 1.97 0.44
C ALA A 223 29.56 2.16 -0.38
N ASP A 224 30.46 3.05 0.06
CA ASP A 224 31.76 3.32 -0.57
C ASP A 224 32.92 2.51 0.01
N THR A 225 32.63 1.60 0.94
CA THR A 225 33.61 0.70 1.53
C THR A 225 33.15 -0.74 1.40
N ASP A 226 34.13 -1.65 1.25
CA ASP A 226 33.88 -3.08 1.11
C ASP A 226 33.24 -3.69 2.36
N ASP A 227 33.41 -3.06 3.53
CA ASP A 227 32.80 -3.48 4.80
C ASP A 227 31.44 -2.82 5.08
N GLY A 228 30.90 -2.06 4.12
CA GLY A 228 29.55 -1.51 4.17
C GLY A 228 29.39 -0.20 4.94
N ARG A 229 30.48 0.41 5.41
CA ARG A 229 30.45 1.76 6.02
C ARG A 229 30.17 2.83 4.96
N ALA A 230 29.50 3.90 5.39
CA ALA A 230 29.44 5.14 4.62
C ALA A 230 30.55 6.06 5.14
N THR A 231 31.49 6.46 4.27
CA THR A 231 32.66 7.23 4.71
C THR A 231 32.32 8.68 5.08
N GLU A 232 31.31 9.31 4.48
CA GLU A 232 30.81 10.65 4.86
C GLU A 232 29.34 10.86 4.45
N LYS A 233 28.62 11.80 5.09
CA LYS A 233 27.31 12.33 4.64
C LYS A 233 27.51 13.27 3.44
N GLY A 234 28.09 12.76 2.36
CA GLY A 234 28.30 13.54 1.14
C GLY A 234 27.01 13.69 0.36
N HIS A 235 26.49 14.92 0.26
CA HIS A 235 25.58 15.30 -0.81
C HIS A 235 26.33 15.13 -2.14
N ALA A 236 26.14 14.01 -2.82
CA ALA A 236 26.53 13.90 -4.22
C ALA A 236 25.39 14.50 -5.05
N PHE A 237 25.52 15.79 -5.36
CA PHE A 237 24.96 16.40 -6.57
C PHE A 237 26.12 16.69 -7.51
#